data_AF-A0A2J8A7A8-F1
#
_entry.id   AF-A0A2J8A7A8-F1
#
_cell.length_a   1.000
_cell.length_b   1.000
_cell.length_c   1.000
_cell.angle_alpha   90.00
_cell.angle_beta   90.00
_cell.angle_gamma   90.00
#
_symmetry.space_group_name_H-M   'P 1'
#
loop_
_entity.id
_entity.type
_entity.pdbx_description
1 polymer ?
#
loop_
_entity_poly.entity_id
_entity_poly.type
_entity_poly.pdbx_seq_one_letter_code
_entity_poly.pdbx_strand_id
1 'polypeptide(L)' 'MPKVIGFQWERYEAWRHHPLLQFNKRTAFPGLGLGVAAFLAFVAYDKSQPKEDHH' A
#
# COMPACT_ATOMS: atom_id res chain seq x y z
N MET A 1 -5.83 -30.65 24.08
CA MET A 1 -5.64 -29.19 24.24
C MET A 1 -5.35 -28.93 25.71
N PRO A 2 -4.26 -28.25 26.09
CA PRO A 2 -3.98 -28.01 27.50
C PRO A 2 -5.09 -27.13 28.10
N LYS A 3 -5.54 -27.51 29.30
CA LYS A 3 -6.55 -26.78 30.08
C LYS A 3 -5.90 -25.51 30.62
N VAL A 4 -6.27 -24.35 30.10
CA VAL A 4 -5.72 -23.06 30.53
C VAL A 4 -6.24 -22.76 31.95
N ILE A 5 -5.34 -22.69 32.92
CA ILE A 5 -5.63 -22.34 34.32
C ILE A 5 -5.44 -20.83 34.46
N GLY A 6 -6.51 -20.05 34.36
CA GLY A 6 -6.48 -18.59 34.47
C GLY A 6 -7.34 -17.85 33.43
N PHE A 7 -7.37 -16.52 33.52
CA PHE A 7 -8.10 -15.67 32.57
C PHE A 7 -7.42 -15.69 31.19
N GLN A 8 -8.20 -15.90 30.13
CA GLN A 8 -7.69 -16.09 28.76
C GLN A 8 -7.47 -14.75 28.04
N TRP A 9 -6.41 -14.04 28.41
CA TRP A 9 -6.04 -12.76 27.79
C TRP A 9 -5.90 -12.83 26.28
N GLU A 10 -5.31 -13.89 25.72
CA GLU A 10 -5.19 -14.05 24.26
C GLU A 10 -6.56 -13.97 23.55
N ARG A 11 -7.61 -14.57 24.14
CA ARG A 11 -8.96 -14.52 23.57
C ARG A 11 -9.59 -13.13 23.71
N TYR A 12 -9.33 -12.46 24.83
CA TYR A 12 -9.81 -11.10 25.09
C TYR A 12 -9.06 -10.03 24.29
N GLU A 13 -7.82 -10.28 23.90
CA GLU A 13 -6.99 -9.36 23.12
C GLU A 13 -6.99 -9.67 21.62
N ALA A 14 -7.62 -10.78 21.21
CA ALA A 14 -7.72 -11.20 19.81
C ALA A 14 -8.28 -10.10 18.88
N TRP A 15 -9.16 -9.22 19.38
CA TRP A 15 -9.70 -8.09 18.60
C TRP A 15 -8.63 -7.11 18.12
N ARG A 16 -7.49 -6.99 18.83
CA ARG A 16 -6.39 -6.09 18.41
C ARG A 16 -5.69 -6.58 17.15
N HIS A 17 -5.80 -7.87 16.84
CA HIS A 17 -5.28 -8.47 15.61
C HIS A 17 -6.27 -8.39 14.45
N HIS A 18 -7.35 -7.61 14.57
CA HIS A 18 -8.33 -7.43 13.50
C HIS A 18 -7.65 -6.90 12.23
N PRO A 19 -7.95 -7.45 11.03
CA PRO A 19 -7.26 -7.10 9.78
C PRO A 19 -7.29 -5.60 9.43
N LEU A 20 -8.30 -4.87 9.89
CA LEU A 20 -8.42 -3.40 9.70
C LEU A 20 -7.40 -2.59 10.52
N LEU A 21 -6.97 -3.11 11.68
CA LEU A 21 -6.03 -2.45 12.58
C LEU A 21 -4.57 -2.83 12.26
N GLN A 22 -4.38 -3.87 11.46
CA GLN A 22 -3.06 -4.34 11.07
C GLN A 22 -2.49 -3.48 9.94
N PHE A 23 -1.23 -3.08 10.10
CA PHE A 23 -0.51 -2.41 9.04
C PHE A 23 -0.36 -3.33 7.83
N ASN A 24 -0.68 -2.82 6.64
CA ASN A 24 -0.53 -3.53 5.39
C ASN A 24 0.24 -2.66 4.40
N LYS A 25 1.23 -3.25 3.72
CA LYS A 25 1.98 -2.58 2.64
C LYS A 25 1.06 -2.04 1.53
N ARG A 26 -0.11 -2.67 1.32
CA ARG A 26 -1.12 -2.22 0.35
C ARG A 26 -1.79 -0.90 0.73
N THR A 27 -1.91 -0.58 2.02
CA THR A 27 -2.53 0.67 2.49
C THR A 27 -1.51 1.78 2.75
N ALA A 28 -0.20 1.46 2.73
CA ALA A 28 0.87 2.42 3.01
C ALA A 28 0.96 3.54 1.96
N PHE A 29 0.63 3.26 0.69
CA PHE A 29 0.72 4.23 -0.40
C PHE A 29 -0.56 4.21 -1.25
N PRO A 30 -1.66 4.82 -0.76
CA PRO A 30 -2.87 4.92 -1.54
C PRO A 30 -2.59 5.69 -2.83
N GLY A 31 -2.96 5.10 -3.98
CA GLY A 31 -2.80 5.74 -5.27
C GLY A 31 -1.41 5.67 -5.89
N LEU A 32 -0.43 4.95 -5.30
CA LEU A 32 0.91 4.81 -5.90
C LEU A 32 0.86 4.26 -7.33
N GLY A 33 0.01 3.25 -7.57
CA GLY A 33 -0.15 2.68 -8.91
C GLY A 33 -0.69 3.68 -9.93
N LEU A 34 -1.66 4.51 -9.53
CA LEU A 34 -2.22 5.56 -10.40
C LEU A 34 -1.18 6.66 -10.64
N GLY A 35 -0.44 7.06 -9.61
CA GLY A 35 0.62 8.07 -9.72
C GLY A 35 1.74 7.63 -10.65
N VAL A 36 2.23 6.39 -10.50
CA VAL A 36 3.27 5.83 -11.38
C VAL A 36 2.76 5.73 -12.81
N ALA A 37 1.52 5.27 -13.02
CA ALA A 37 0.94 5.18 -14.36
C ALA A 37 0.82 6.55 -15.04
N ALA A 38 0.30 7.56 -14.32
CA ALA A 38 0.19 8.92 -14.85
C ALA A 38 1.56 9.54 -15.16
N PHE A 39 2.54 9.32 -14.29
CA PHE A 39 3.91 9.79 -14.50
C PHE A 39 4.53 9.15 -15.76
N LEU A 40 4.40 7.83 -15.93
CA LEU A 40 4.92 7.15 -17.11
C LEU A 40 4.23 7.61 -18.40
N ALA A 41 2.91 7.83 -18.36
CA ALA A 41 2.18 8.37 -19.50
C ALA A 41 2.68 9.78 -19.87
N PHE A 42 2.91 10.64 -18.88
CA PHE A 42 3.48 11.97 -19.08
C PHE A 42 4.89 11.90 -19.69
N VAL A 43 5.78 11.08 -19.14
CA VAL A 43 7.15 10.93 -19.65
C VAL A 43 7.14 10.38 -21.08
N ALA A 44 6.28 9.40 -21.38
CA ALA A 44 6.14 8.87 -22.74
C ALA A 44 5.66 9.96 -23.72
N TYR A 45 4.67 10.75 -23.31
CA TYR A 45 4.20 11.90 -24.10
C TYR A 45 5.33 12.90 -24.36
N ASP A 46 6.01 13.37 -23.32
CA ASP A 46 7.13 14.33 -23.40
C ASP A 46 8.25 13.82 -24.32
N LYS A 47 8.63 12.55 -24.20
CA LYS A 47 9.69 11.95 -25.04
C LYS A 47 9.28 11.69 -26.49
N SER A 48 7.98 11.64 -26.78
CA SER A 48 7.47 11.46 -28.15
C SER A 48 7.37 12.75 -28.94
N GLN A 49 7.48 13.91 -28.30
CA GLN A 49 7.47 15.19 -29.00
C GLN A 49 8.80 15.38 -29.74
N PRO A 50 8.78 15.82 -31.01
CA PRO A 50 9.99 16.20 -31.71
C PRO A 50 10.65 17.36 -30.94
N LYS A 51 11.96 17.24 -30.69
CA LYS A 51 12.71 18.37 -30.16
C LYS A 51 12.81 19.40 -31.28
N GLU A 52 12.34 20.60 -31.03
CA GLU A 52 12.62 21.70 -31.95
C GLU A 52 14.12 21.99 -31.89
N ASP A 53 14.83 21.67 -32.98
CA ASP A 53 16.22 22.02 -33.16
C ASP A 53 16.30 23.55 -33.31
N HIS A 54 16.48 24.28 -32.21
CA HIS A 54 16.81 25.70 -32.21
C HIS A 54 18.32 25.87 -32.42
N HIS A 55 18.80 25.62 -33.64
CA HIS A 55 20.15 25.95 -34.10
C HIS A 55 20.10 26.56 -35.50
#